data_AF-A0A7W1NMH7-F1
#
_entry.id   AF-A0A7W1NMH7-F1
#
_cell.length_a   1.000
_cell.length_b   1.000
_cell.length_c   1.000
_cell.angle_alpha   90.00
_cell.angle_beta   90.00
_cell.angle_gamma   90.00
#
_symmetry.space_group_name_H-M   'P 1'
#
loop_
_entity.id
_entity.type
_entity.pdbx_description
1 polymer ?
#
loop_
_entity_poly.entity_id
_entity_poly.type
_entity_poly.pdbx_seq_one_letter_code
_entity_poly.pdbx_strand_id
1 'polypeptide(L)'
;VLGNLIDGGVGLTGNPCLAVTVEAMEYIGAAEGFTDDNVIHFSLGTGYPPRTYNDGDGARFWLLQWVRYIINQTLDDTTLEQVLTTRKIYGKRIDFRRYNPYIQTESVHDVLGISLDGKPAPSSIGSGLEDFEQPAIELLEEIGRVYATKVDWTEAGYLPWLDSGPDKGDGRDGGHPLPGIADANWIGSGYT
;
A
#
# COMPACT_ATOMS: atom_id res chain seq x y z
N VAL A 1 -17.82 -10.52 24.65
CA VAL A 1 -17.86 -10.17 23.20
C VAL A 1 -16.76 -9.17 22.86
N LEU A 2 -16.47 -8.18 23.72
CA LEU A 2 -15.13 -7.57 23.76
C LEU A 2 -14.08 -8.66 24.03
N GLY A 3 -13.07 -8.78 23.17
CA GLY A 3 -11.97 -9.76 23.29
C GLY A 3 -11.95 -10.88 22.24
N ASN A 4 -12.99 -11.04 21.41
CA ASN A 4 -13.05 -12.05 20.34
C ASN A 4 -12.80 -11.48 18.94
N LEU A 5 -12.58 -10.17 18.82
CA LEU A 5 -12.31 -9.51 17.55
C LEU A 5 -10.89 -8.95 17.61
N ILE A 6 -10.11 -9.29 16.59
CA ILE A 6 -8.78 -8.74 16.34
C ILE A 6 -8.91 -7.67 15.25
N ASP A 7 -7.88 -6.83 15.12
CA ASP A 7 -7.83 -5.79 14.09
C ASP A 7 -8.06 -6.40 12.69
N GLY A 8 -8.85 -5.73 11.85
CA GLY A 8 -9.18 -6.20 10.50
C GLY A 8 -7.96 -6.30 9.58
N GLY A 9 -6.88 -5.57 9.87
CA GLY A 9 -5.59 -5.68 9.22
C GLY A 9 -4.85 -6.99 9.52
N VAL A 10 -5.22 -7.74 10.56
CA VAL A 10 -4.66 -9.09 10.83
C VAL A 10 -5.17 -10.14 9.83
N GLY A 11 -6.30 -9.86 9.17
CA GLY A 11 -6.82 -10.68 8.08
C GLY A 11 -6.27 -10.29 6.71
N LEU A 12 -6.98 -10.65 5.65
CA LEU A 12 -6.65 -10.26 4.26
C LEU A 12 -7.09 -8.82 3.90
N THR A 13 -7.50 -8.03 4.90
CA THR A 13 -8.16 -6.72 4.71
C THR A 13 -7.30 -5.53 5.12
N GLY A 14 -5.97 -5.66 5.12
CA GLY A 14 -5.04 -4.52 5.29
C GLY A 14 -5.30 -3.39 4.28
N ASN A 15 -5.87 -3.72 3.12
CA ASN A 15 -6.55 -2.79 2.23
C ASN A 15 -7.94 -3.33 1.85
N PRO A 16 -9.04 -2.81 2.43
CA PRO A 16 -10.37 -3.38 2.27
C PRO A 16 -11.06 -3.02 0.94
N CYS A 17 -10.33 -2.52 -0.06
CA CYS A 17 -10.91 -2.02 -1.32
C CYS A 17 -11.78 -3.06 -2.05
N LEU A 18 -11.45 -4.35 -2.02
CA LEU A 18 -12.31 -5.35 -2.66
C LEU A 18 -13.63 -5.49 -1.92
N ALA A 19 -13.58 -5.63 -0.60
CA ALA A 19 -14.77 -5.78 0.22
C ALA A 19 -15.70 -4.57 0.08
N VAL A 20 -15.15 -3.35 0.13
CA VAL A 20 -15.92 -2.11 -0.09
C VAL A 20 -16.57 -2.09 -1.47
N THR A 21 -15.85 -2.53 -2.51
CA THR A 21 -16.40 -2.57 -3.87
C THR A 21 -17.52 -3.59 -4.01
N VAL A 22 -17.39 -4.77 -3.41
CA VAL A 22 -18.43 -5.81 -3.39
C VAL A 22 -19.68 -5.29 -2.67
N GLU A 23 -19.51 -4.68 -1.50
CA GLU A 23 -20.64 -4.10 -0.74
C GLU A 23 -21.37 -3.03 -1.56
N ALA A 24 -20.63 -2.11 -2.17
CA ALA A 24 -21.21 -1.05 -2.99
C ALA A 24 -21.92 -1.60 -4.24
N MET A 25 -21.24 -2.44 -5.04
CA MET A 25 -21.72 -2.84 -6.37
C MET A 25 -22.75 -3.97 -6.33
N GLU A 26 -22.68 -4.88 -5.34
CA GLU A 26 -23.47 -6.11 -5.33
C GLU A 26 -24.55 -6.13 -4.25
N TYR A 27 -24.26 -5.62 -3.05
CA TYR A 27 -25.22 -5.68 -1.93
C TYR A 27 -26.07 -4.42 -1.81
N ILE A 28 -25.48 -3.24 -1.92
CA ILE A 28 -26.19 -1.96 -1.94
C ILE A 28 -26.76 -1.72 -3.35
N GLY A 29 -25.87 -1.74 -4.34
CA GLY A 29 -26.19 -1.82 -5.77
C GLY A 29 -26.99 -0.65 -6.34
N ALA A 30 -27.68 -0.94 -7.44
CA ALA A 30 -28.30 0.06 -8.31
C ALA A 30 -29.40 0.89 -7.64
N ALA A 31 -30.07 0.34 -6.61
CA ALA A 31 -31.12 1.05 -5.88
C ALA A 31 -30.62 2.34 -5.22
N GLU A 32 -29.35 2.37 -4.80
CA GLU A 32 -28.70 3.53 -4.20
C GLU A 32 -27.72 4.23 -5.16
N GLY A 33 -27.77 3.89 -6.45
CA GLY A 33 -26.97 4.54 -7.50
C GLY A 33 -25.60 3.92 -7.80
N PHE A 34 -25.20 2.85 -7.10
CA PHE A 34 -23.99 2.09 -7.41
C PHE A 34 -24.23 1.20 -8.63
N THR A 35 -23.95 1.75 -9.80
CA THR A 35 -24.12 1.09 -11.10
C THR A 35 -22.83 1.17 -11.89
N ASP A 36 -22.69 0.28 -12.87
CA ASP A 36 -21.54 0.29 -13.77
C ASP A 36 -21.39 1.69 -14.41
N ASP A 37 -20.15 2.16 -14.52
CA ASP A 37 -19.73 3.47 -15.02
C ASP A 37 -20.21 4.69 -14.19
N ASN A 38 -20.87 4.48 -13.04
CA ASN A 38 -21.35 5.54 -12.15
C ASN A 38 -20.69 5.52 -10.76
N VAL A 39 -19.50 4.92 -10.64
CA VAL A 39 -18.78 4.82 -9.36
C VAL A 39 -17.31 5.16 -9.55
N ILE A 40 -16.83 6.10 -8.74
CA ILE A 40 -15.39 6.36 -8.55
C ILE A 40 -15.02 5.84 -7.17
N HIS A 41 -14.06 4.92 -7.12
CA HIS A 41 -13.58 4.32 -5.89
C HIS A 41 -12.13 4.71 -5.65
N PHE A 42 -11.92 5.57 -4.65
CA PHE A 42 -10.59 5.93 -4.14
C PHE A 42 -10.14 4.98 -3.02
N SER A 43 -9.09 4.20 -3.27
CA SER A 43 -8.38 3.42 -2.26
C SER A 43 -7.15 4.19 -1.80
N LEU A 44 -7.10 4.54 -0.51
CA LEU A 44 -5.98 5.28 0.08
C LEU A 44 -5.14 4.36 0.95
N GLY A 45 -3.83 4.38 0.77
CA GLY A 45 -2.86 3.64 1.57
C GLY A 45 -2.02 4.56 2.45
N THR A 46 -1.33 3.96 3.41
CA THR A 46 -0.49 4.64 4.40
C THR A 46 1.00 4.47 4.12
N GLY A 47 1.36 4.08 2.89
CA GLY A 47 2.69 3.57 2.54
C GLY A 47 2.87 2.10 2.89
N TYR A 48 3.99 1.53 2.44
CA TYR A 48 4.44 0.21 2.88
C TYR A 48 5.62 0.38 3.85
N PRO A 49 5.79 -0.55 4.80
CA PRO A 49 6.97 -0.60 5.63
C PRO A 49 8.25 -0.67 4.77
N PRO A 50 9.32 0.02 5.18
CA PRO A 50 10.62 -0.13 4.53
C PRO A 50 11.01 -1.61 4.48
N ARG A 51 11.57 -2.05 3.35
CA ARG A 51 12.21 -3.36 3.27
C ARG A 51 13.45 -3.34 4.17
N THR A 52 13.31 -3.92 5.36
CA THR A 52 14.36 -3.96 6.39
C THR A 52 15.25 -5.20 6.30
N TYR A 53 15.02 -6.08 5.32
CA TYR A 53 15.69 -7.37 5.18
C TYR A 53 16.30 -7.54 3.79
N ASN A 54 17.56 -8.01 3.75
CA ASN A 54 18.30 -8.31 2.53
C ASN A 54 18.12 -9.79 2.13
N ASP A 55 18.45 -10.08 0.87
CA ASP A 55 18.46 -11.45 0.38
C ASP A 55 19.46 -12.32 1.18
N GLY A 56 18.98 -13.48 1.64
CA GLY A 56 19.76 -14.42 2.45
C GLY A 56 19.70 -14.19 3.97
N ASP A 57 19.10 -13.10 4.44
CA ASP A 57 18.98 -12.83 5.89
C ASP A 57 18.11 -13.87 6.62
N GLY A 58 17.13 -14.47 5.92
CA GLY A 58 16.25 -15.50 6.48
C GLY A 58 16.97 -16.72 7.05
N ALA A 59 18.15 -17.08 6.53
CA ALA A 59 18.95 -18.19 7.05
C ALA A 59 19.47 -17.95 8.48
N ARG A 60 19.47 -16.68 8.94
CA ARG A 60 19.95 -16.26 10.26
C ARG A 60 18.84 -15.85 11.20
N PHE A 61 17.58 -15.89 10.77
CA PHE A 61 16.45 -15.51 11.60
C PHE A 61 16.18 -16.55 12.69
N TRP A 62 16.13 -16.08 13.93
CA TRP A 62 15.47 -16.79 15.01
C TRP A 62 13.94 -16.55 14.96
N LEU A 63 13.17 -17.34 15.73
CA LEU A 63 11.70 -17.42 15.63
C LEU A 63 10.98 -16.06 15.61
N LEU A 64 11.36 -15.12 16.47
CA LEU A 64 10.68 -13.81 16.53
C LEU A 64 10.94 -12.95 15.28
N GLN A 65 12.14 -13.05 14.68
CA GLN A 65 12.46 -12.37 13.43
C GLN A 65 11.66 -12.98 12.27
N TRP A 66 11.48 -14.29 12.25
CA TRP A 66 10.60 -14.96 11.28
C TRP A 66 9.15 -14.48 11.38
N VAL A 67 8.60 -14.40 12.60
CA VAL A 67 7.23 -13.92 12.81
C VAL A 67 7.07 -12.48 12.31
N ARG A 68 8.00 -11.58 12.66
CA ARG A 68 7.96 -10.18 12.20
C ARG A 68 8.10 -10.07 10.69
N TYR A 69 9.01 -10.84 10.10
CA TYR A 69 9.19 -10.89 8.65
C TYR A 69 7.90 -11.32 7.94
N ILE A 70 7.30 -12.43 8.38
CA ILE A 70 6.07 -12.95 7.78
C ILE A 70 4.94 -11.93 7.90
N ILE A 71 4.75 -11.31 9.07
CA ILE A 71 3.71 -10.29 9.26
C ILE A 71 3.91 -9.15 8.27
N ASN A 72 5.10 -8.55 8.24
CA ASN A 72 5.34 -7.38 7.39
C ASN A 72 5.22 -7.71 5.89
N GLN A 73 5.80 -8.81 5.42
CA GLN A 73 5.71 -9.20 4.01
C GLN A 73 4.28 -9.59 3.61
N THR A 74 3.56 -10.32 4.48
CA THR A 74 2.18 -10.72 4.18
C THR A 74 1.25 -9.51 4.12
N LEU A 75 1.45 -8.49 4.96
CA LEU A 75 0.65 -7.26 4.93
C LEU A 75 0.82 -6.49 3.60
N ASP A 76 2.03 -6.45 3.07
CA ASP A 76 2.34 -5.78 1.80
C ASP A 76 1.73 -6.53 0.62
N ASP A 77 1.97 -7.85 0.56
CA ASP A 77 1.46 -8.72 -0.49
C ASP A 77 -0.06 -8.75 -0.52
N THR A 78 -0.71 -8.84 0.66
CA THR A 78 -2.17 -8.84 0.74
C THR A 78 -2.76 -7.50 0.36
N THR A 79 -2.13 -6.39 0.75
CA THR A 79 -2.54 -5.04 0.34
C THR A 79 -2.50 -4.88 -1.18
N LEU A 80 -1.42 -5.35 -1.83
CA LEU A 80 -1.29 -5.33 -3.29
C LEU A 80 -2.33 -6.24 -3.97
N GLU A 81 -2.49 -7.46 -3.46
CA GLU A 81 -3.41 -8.45 -4.03
C GLU A 81 -4.87 -7.96 -3.99
N GLN A 82 -5.28 -7.26 -2.92
CA GLN A 82 -6.61 -6.65 -2.83
C GLN A 82 -6.82 -5.60 -3.94
N VAL A 83 -5.81 -4.75 -4.23
CA VAL A 83 -5.87 -3.76 -5.32
C VAL A 83 -5.98 -4.45 -6.67
N LEU A 84 -5.12 -5.43 -6.94
CA LEU A 84 -5.09 -6.16 -8.21
C LEU A 84 -6.39 -6.93 -8.45
N THR A 85 -6.90 -7.61 -7.41
CA THR A 85 -8.17 -8.34 -7.47
C THR A 85 -9.35 -7.41 -7.72
N THR A 86 -9.42 -6.28 -7.00
CA THR A 86 -10.47 -5.27 -7.20
C THR A 86 -10.47 -4.76 -8.63
N ARG A 87 -9.30 -4.38 -9.16
CA ARG A 87 -9.15 -3.91 -10.54
C ARG A 87 -9.53 -5.00 -11.55
N LYS A 88 -9.13 -6.24 -11.31
CA LYS A 88 -9.43 -7.37 -12.21
C LYS A 88 -10.93 -7.65 -12.31
N ILE A 89 -11.64 -7.60 -11.19
CA ILE A 89 -13.07 -7.92 -11.13
C ILE A 89 -13.93 -6.72 -11.56
N TYR A 90 -13.61 -5.51 -11.08
CA TYR A 90 -14.48 -4.34 -11.19
C TYR A 90 -13.92 -3.20 -12.04
N GLY A 91 -12.65 -3.22 -12.47
CA GLY A 91 -12.02 -2.08 -13.15
C GLY A 91 -12.59 -1.71 -14.52
N LYS A 92 -13.51 -2.52 -15.07
CA LYS A 92 -14.32 -2.19 -16.26
C LYS A 92 -15.72 -1.67 -15.94
N ARG A 93 -16.11 -1.72 -14.68
CA ARG A 93 -17.43 -1.35 -14.15
C ARG A 93 -17.34 -0.09 -13.29
N ILE A 94 -16.19 0.20 -12.71
CA ILE A 94 -15.96 1.37 -11.87
C ILE A 94 -14.63 2.03 -12.24
N ASP A 95 -14.51 3.32 -11.94
CA ASP A 95 -13.25 4.02 -11.95
C ASP A 95 -12.52 3.79 -10.61
N PHE A 96 -11.71 2.74 -10.58
CA PHE A 96 -10.95 2.35 -9.39
C PHE A 96 -9.55 2.97 -9.39
N ARG A 97 -9.22 3.69 -8.33
CA ARG A 97 -7.96 4.44 -8.20
C ARG A 97 -7.29 4.14 -6.87
N ARG A 98 -5.98 3.89 -6.89
CA ARG A 98 -5.18 3.65 -5.68
C ARG A 98 -4.21 4.79 -5.49
N TYR A 99 -4.17 5.37 -4.30
CA TYR A 99 -3.12 6.30 -3.92
C TYR A 99 -2.40 5.74 -2.70
N ASN A 100 -1.07 5.72 -2.74
CA ASN A 100 -0.27 5.18 -1.64
C ASN A 100 1.08 5.90 -1.61
N PRO A 101 1.33 6.80 -0.64
CA PRO A 101 2.58 7.55 -0.60
C PRO A 101 3.78 6.65 -0.28
N TYR A 102 4.92 6.91 -0.90
CA TYR A 102 6.18 6.23 -0.63
C TYR A 102 6.95 6.98 0.44
N ILE A 103 7.01 6.41 1.64
CA ILE A 103 7.62 7.04 2.82
C ILE A 103 9.10 6.62 2.90
N GLN A 104 9.88 7.02 1.90
CA GLN A 104 11.34 6.87 1.88
C GLN A 104 12.01 8.23 1.75
N THR A 105 13.26 8.31 2.19
CA THR A 105 14.05 9.55 2.17
C THR A 105 14.07 10.18 0.78
N GLU A 106 14.33 9.38 -0.25
CA GLU A 106 14.42 9.81 -1.65
C GLU A 106 13.07 10.34 -2.14
N SER A 107 11.98 9.64 -1.84
CA SER A 107 10.63 10.07 -2.22
C SER A 107 10.23 11.37 -1.49
N VAL A 108 10.44 11.46 -0.19
CA VAL A 108 10.03 12.62 0.62
C VAL A 108 10.87 13.85 0.28
N HIS A 109 12.18 13.69 0.14
CA HIS A 109 13.09 14.81 -0.15
C HIS A 109 13.12 15.14 -1.64
N ASP A 110 13.45 14.18 -2.50
CA ASP A 110 13.75 14.46 -3.92
C ASP A 110 12.47 14.62 -4.74
N VAL A 111 11.42 13.85 -4.42
CA VAL A 111 10.16 13.90 -5.17
C VAL A 111 9.17 14.88 -4.55
N LEU A 112 8.86 14.77 -3.27
CA LEU A 112 7.90 15.67 -2.61
C LEU A 112 8.50 17.04 -2.31
N GLY A 113 9.83 17.17 -2.21
CA GLY A 113 10.50 18.46 -1.94
C GLY A 113 10.42 18.89 -0.48
N ILE A 114 10.17 17.95 0.44
CA ILE A 114 10.08 18.22 1.88
C ILE A 114 11.49 18.20 2.47
N SER A 115 11.91 19.31 3.10
CA SER A 115 13.16 19.33 3.85
C SER A 115 13.08 18.38 5.06
N LEU A 116 14.13 17.60 5.26
CA LEU A 116 14.29 16.66 6.37
C LEU A 116 15.19 17.20 7.49
N ASP A 117 15.62 18.47 7.41
CA ASP A 117 16.49 19.08 8.40
C ASP A 117 15.81 19.12 9.78
N GLY A 118 16.40 18.43 10.75
CA GLY A 118 15.87 18.33 12.12
C GLY A 118 14.61 17.47 12.26
N LYS A 119 14.23 16.71 11.22
CA LYS A 119 13.09 15.80 11.22
C LYS A 119 13.53 14.35 11.35
N PRO A 120 12.66 13.45 11.85
CA PRO A 120 12.93 12.02 11.84
C PRO A 120 13.12 11.50 10.41
N ALA A 121 13.91 10.44 10.25
CA ALA A 121 14.11 9.81 8.94
C ALA A 121 12.79 9.19 8.46
N PRO A 122 12.31 9.45 7.23
CA PRO A 122 11.07 8.84 6.73
C PRO A 122 11.07 7.31 6.82
N SER A 123 12.22 6.69 6.56
CA SER A 123 12.41 5.24 6.65
C SER A 123 12.25 4.67 8.06
N SER A 124 12.21 5.49 9.12
CA SER A 124 11.92 5.04 10.48
C SER A 124 10.46 5.20 10.89
N ILE A 125 9.57 5.67 10.00
CA ILE A 125 8.19 6.06 10.34
C ILE A 125 7.13 5.06 9.78
N GLY A 126 7.56 3.97 9.12
CA GLY A 126 6.67 3.08 8.36
C GLY A 126 6.45 1.67 8.89
N SER A 127 7.00 1.27 10.05
CA SER A 127 7.00 -0.13 10.52
C SER A 127 5.68 -0.62 11.16
N GLY A 128 4.64 0.22 11.20
CA GLY A 128 3.25 -0.20 11.46
C GLY A 128 2.90 -0.64 12.89
N LEU A 129 3.83 -0.54 13.85
CA LEU A 129 3.62 -1.02 15.23
C LEU A 129 4.27 -0.11 16.30
N GLU A 130 4.67 1.11 15.95
CA GLU A 130 5.41 2.00 16.83
C GLU A 130 4.55 3.17 17.34
N ASP A 131 4.71 3.53 18.61
CA ASP A 131 4.21 4.80 19.13
C ASP A 131 5.02 5.93 18.48
N PHE A 132 4.37 6.70 17.60
CA PHE A 132 5.02 7.82 16.94
C PHE A 132 5.13 9.01 17.88
N GLU A 133 6.35 9.56 17.99
CA GLU A 133 6.55 10.85 18.63
C GLU A 133 5.97 11.99 17.77
N GLN A 134 5.63 13.12 18.41
CA GLN A 134 5.03 14.29 17.76
C GLN A 134 5.75 14.72 16.46
N PRO A 135 7.09 14.74 16.35
CA PRO A 135 7.78 15.10 15.11
C PRO A 135 7.52 14.14 13.94
N ALA A 136 7.27 12.85 14.21
CA ALA A 136 6.94 11.88 13.18
C ALA A 136 5.52 12.07 12.66
N ILE A 137 4.57 12.41 13.54
CA ILE A 137 3.19 12.73 13.17
C ILE A 137 3.14 14.00 12.30
N GLU A 138 3.90 15.03 12.68
CA GLU A 138 4.00 16.28 11.91
C GLU A 138 4.58 16.05 10.52
N LEU A 139 5.62 15.21 10.41
CA LEU A 139 6.18 14.83 9.11
C LEU A 139 5.17 14.03 8.26
N LEU A 140 4.42 13.09 8.84
CA LEU A 140 3.38 12.34 8.13
C LEU A 140 2.26 13.26 7.62
N GLU A 141 1.85 14.25 8.41
CA GLU A 141 0.86 15.24 8.00
C GLU A 141 1.38 16.08 6.83
N GLU A 142 2.61 16.56 6.89
CA GLU A 142 3.25 17.33 5.82
C GLU A 142 3.36 16.50 4.53
N ILE A 143 3.81 15.25 4.63
CA ILE A 143 3.85 14.30 3.51
C ILE A 143 2.46 14.16 2.89
N GLY A 144 1.43 13.90 3.70
CA GLY A 144 0.05 13.74 3.21
C GLY A 144 -0.46 14.99 2.49
N ARG A 145 -0.19 16.18 3.02
CA ARG A 145 -0.59 17.46 2.42
C ARG A 145 0.12 17.73 1.10
N VAL A 146 1.44 17.52 1.04
CA VAL A 146 2.23 17.75 -0.18
C VAL A 146 1.93 16.71 -1.24
N TYR A 147 1.78 15.44 -0.86
CA TYR A 147 1.37 14.39 -1.78
C TYR A 147 0.02 14.71 -2.42
N ALA A 148 -0.96 15.16 -1.62
CA ALA A 148 -2.27 15.53 -2.13
C ALA A 148 -2.27 16.71 -3.11
N THR A 149 -1.26 17.59 -3.08
CA THR A 149 -1.15 18.70 -4.06
C THR A 149 -0.41 18.29 -5.34
N LYS A 150 0.36 17.20 -5.31
CA LYS A 150 1.12 16.71 -6.47
C LYS A 150 0.37 15.69 -7.31
N VAL A 151 -0.53 14.94 -6.70
CA VAL A 151 -1.34 13.92 -7.38
C VAL A 151 -2.41 14.57 -8.26
N ASP A 152 -2.58 14.04 -9.48
CA ASP A 152 -3.73 14.37 -10.34
C ASP A 152 -4.96 13.53 -9.94
N TRP A 153 -5.86 14.16 -9.18
CA TRP A 153 -7.12 13.55 -8.74
C TRP A 153 -8.14 13.34 -9.85
N THR A 154 -7.86 13.74 -11.09
CA THR A 154 -8.76 13.59 -12.23
C THR A 154 -8.41 12.38 -13.11
N GLU A 155 -7.20 11.83 -12.96
CA GLU A 155 -6.76 10.66 -13.72
C GLU A 155 -7.57 9.42 -13.34
N ALA A 156 -8.32 8.89 -14.31
CA ALA A 156 -9.11 7.68 -14.15
C ALA A 156 -8.21 6.43 -14.10
N GLY A 157 -8.54 5.48 -13.24
CA GLY A 157 -7.78 4.23 -13.14
C GLY A 157 -6.36 4.36 -12.56
N TYR A 158 -6.03 5.49 -11.94
CA TYR A 158 -4.70 5.79 -11.40
C TYR A 158 -4.22 4.69 -10.44
N LEU A 159 -2.96 4.27 -10.62
CA LEU A 159 -2.19 3.42 -9.70
C LEU A 159 -0.77 3.99 -9.62
N PRO A 160 -0.11 4.04 -8.45
CA PRO A 160 1.17 4.71 -8.28
C PRO A 160 2.36 3.99 -8.94
N TRP A 161 2.11 2.78 -9.45
CA TRP A 161 3.05 1.99 -10.23
C TRP A 161 2.61 1.79 -11.67
N LEU A 162 1.76 2.67 -12.19
CA LEU A 162 1.49 2.81 -13.63
C LEU A 162 1.66 4.28 -14.10
N ASP A 163 2.78 4.69 -14.72
CA ASP A 163 2.88 5.81 -15.70
C ASP A 163 2.10 5.52 -17.03
N SER A 164 1.17 4.55 -16.99
CA SER A 164 0.40 3.80 -18.02
C SER A 164 1.06 2.55 -18.66
N GLY A 165 0.61 1.35 -18.27
CA GLY A 165 1.11 0.07 -18.80
C GLY A 165 2.40 -0.42 -18.12
N PRO A 166 2.87 -1.64 -18.42
CA PRO A 166 3.29 -2.64 -17.43
C PRO A 166 4.56 -2.41 -16.59
N ASP A 167 5.37 -1.37 -16.81
CA ASP A 167 6.62 -1.15 -16.05
C ASP A 167 6.78 0.29 -15.56
N LYS A 168 5.67 0.96 -15.34
CA LYS A 168 5.67 2.40 -15.24
C LYS A 168 5.40 2.81 -13.80
N GLY A 169 6.39 2.98 -12.96
CA GLY A 169 6.20 3.41 -11.59
C GLY A 169 7.52 3.86 -11.03
N ASP A 170 8.12 4.87 -11.65
CA ASP A 170 9.41 5.39 -11.19
C ASP A 170 9.29 6.36 -10.00
N GLY A 171 8.11 6.44 -9.36
CA GLY A 171 7.91 7.18 -8.11
C GLY A 171 7.80 8.70 -8.26
N ARG A 172 7.53 9.23 -9.46
CA ARG A 172 7.54 10.69 -9.78
C ARG A 172 6.58 11.59 -9.02
N ASP A 173 5.50 11.07 -8.46
CA ASP A 173 4.50 11.83 -7.69
C ASP A 173 4.55 11.56 -6.18
N GLY A 174 5.53 10.77 -5.75
CA GLY A 174 5.68 10.30 -4.37
C GLY A 174 4.81 9.08 -4.07
N GLY A 175 4.22 8.43 -5.08
CA GLY A 175 3.51 7.16 -4.95
C GLY A 175 4.47 5.97 -4.78
N HIS A 176 4.02 4.94 -4.07
CA HIS A 176 4.81 3.75 -3.82
C HIS A 176 4.94 2.90 -5.09
N PRO A 177 6.18 2.55 -5.51
CA PRO A 177 6.40 1.71 -6.68
C PRO A 177 5.81 0.31 -6.48
N LEU A 178 5.67 -0.46 -7.56
CA LEU A 178 5.23 -1.85 -7.44
C LEU A 178 6.24 -2.59 -6.57
N PRO A 179 5.83 -3.28 -5.49
CA PRO A 179 6.72 -4.16 -4.75
C PRO A 179 7.39 -5.12 -5.72
N GLY A 180 8.71 -5.27 -5.64
CA GLY A 180 9.43 -6.22 -6.47
C GLY A 180 9.04 -7.64 -6.10
N ILE A 181 8.10 -8.23 -6.84
CA ILE A 181 7.81 -9.66 -6.76
C ILE A 181 8.98 -10.35 -7.45
N ALA A 182 9.97 -10.80 -6.68
CA ALA A 182 11.02 -11.65 -7.23
C ALA A 182 10.39 -12.99 -7.66
N ASP A 183 10.68 -13.44 -8.88
CA ASP A 183 10.31 -14.79 -9.29
C ASP A 183 10.92 -15.79 -8.29
N ALA A 184 10.06 -16.61 -7.68
CA ALA A 184 10.53 -17.66 -6.79
C ALA A 184 11.33 -18.68 -7.62
N ASN A 185 12.65 -18.69 -7.44
CA ASN A 185 13.53 -19.67 -8.06
C ASN A 185 13.46 -20.98 -7.27
N TRP A 186 12.55 -21.87 -7.67
CA TRP A 186 12.36 -23.18 -7.04
C TRP A 186 13.45 -24.20 -7.37
N ILE A 187 14.39 -23.86 -8.28
CA ILE A 187 15.46 -24.77 -8.68
C ILE A 187 16.36 -25.09 -7.47
N GLY A 188 16.29 -26.33 -6.99
CA GLY A 188 17.10 -26.82 -5.87
C GLY A 188 16.45 -26.71 -4.49
N SER A 189 15.23 -26.17 -4.38
CA SER A 189 14.44 -26.35 -3.16
C SER A 189 13.99 -27.83 -3.14
N GLY A 190 14.23 -28.56 -2.05
CA GLY A 190 13.88 -29.98 -1.93
C GLY A 190 12.37 -30.29 -1.89
N TYR A 191 11.56 -29.40 -2.46
CA TYR A 191 10.12 -29.46 -2.59
C TYR A 191 9.74 -29.52 -4.08
N THR A 192 10.18 -30.58 -4.75
CA THR A 192 9.71 -31.02 -6.07
C THR A 192 9.34 -32.49 -5.99
#